data_AF-A0A967YPF8-F1
#
_entry.id   AF-A0A967YPF8-F1
#
_cell.length_a   1.000
_cell.length_b   1.000
_cell.length_c   1.000
_cell.angle_alpha   90.00
_cell.angle_beta   90.00
_cell.angle_gamma   90.00
#
_symmetry.space_group_name_H-M   'P 1'
#
loop_
_entity.id
_entity.type
_entity.pdbx_description
1 polymer ?
#
loop_
_entity_poly.entity_id
_entity_poly.type
_entity_poly.pdbx_seq_one_letter_code
_entity_poly.pdbx_strand_id
1 'polypeptide(L)'
;RFESLFNKQVTADFDGGNITSDAGALLLRELDERYNLTEGAANCLDDPRHSSWVLHELITLVKQRIFSIALGYEDNNDAETLRKDPALKTTSGKLPE
;
A
#
# COMPACT_ATOMS: atom_id res chain seq x y z
N ARG A 1 -17.32 1.18 -1.50
CA ARG A 1 -17.08 0.98 -0.05
C ARG A 1 -15.75 0.25 0.05
N PHE A 2 -14.87 0.66 0.94
CA PHE A 2 -13.60 -0.03 1.14
C PHE A 2 -13.81 -1.34 1.90
N GLU A 3 -13.01 -2.35 1.57
CA GLU A 3 -12.94 -3.59 2.33
C GLU A 3 -12.52 -3.33 3.78
N SER A 4 -13.06 -4.12 4.69
CA SER A 4 -12.80 -3.97 6.12
C SER A 4 -11.37 -4.40 6.47
N LEU A 5 -10.74 -3.70 7.40
CA LEU A 5 -9.42 -4.03 7.91
C LEU A 5 -9.53 -4.57 9.34
N PHE A 6 -9.08 -5.81 9.59
CA PHE A 6 -9.21 -6.48 10.90
C PHE A 6 -10.65 -6.43 11.47
N ASN A 7 -11.65 -6.68 10.62
CA ASN A 7 -13.09 -6.56 10.94
C ASN A 7 -13.55 -5.15 11.35
N LYS A 8 -12.74 -4.12 11.11
CA LYS A 8 -13.08 -2.71 11.31
C LYS A 8 -13.39 -2.07 9.97
N GLN A 9 -14.45 -1.27 9.93
CA GLN A 9 -14.80 -0.49 8.75
C GLN A 9 -13.79 0.64 8.55
N VAL A 10 -13.32 0.81 7.31
CA VAL A 10 -12.57 1.99 6.89
C VAL A 10 -13.58 3.07 6.47
N THR A 11 -13.51 4.24 7.13
CA THR A 11 -14.38 5.39 6.87
C THR A 11 -13.50 6.60 6.55
N ALA A 12 -13.94 7.41 5.60
CA ALA A 12 -13.39 8.72 5.33
C ALA A 12 -14.41 9.77 5.76
N ASP A 13 -13.97 10.75 6.56
CA ASP A 13 -14.75 11.89 7.03
C ASP A 13 -13.91 13.18 6.92
N PHE A 14 -14.48 14.30 7.37
CA PHE A 14 -13.84 15.61 7.34
C PHE A 14 -13.71 16.22 8.75
N ASP A 15 -13.72 15.38 9.80
CA ASP A 15 -13.76 15.84 11.19
C ASP A 15 -12.34 16.04 11.79
N GLY A 16 -11.29 15.84 10.98
CA GLY A 16 -9.91 16.20 11.34
C GLY A 16 -9.17 15.17 12.19
N GLY A 17 -9.58 13.89 12.15
CA GLY A 17 -8.89 12.78 12.81
C GLY A 17 -7.53 12.43 12.17
N ASN A 18 -7.41 11.22 11.61
CA ASN A 18 -6.21 10.82 10.87
C ASN A 18 -6.23 11.46 9.47
N ILE A 19 -5.49 12.56 9.30
CA ILE A 19 -5.46 13.35 8.05
C ILE A 19 -4.43 12.78 7.08
N THR A 20 -4.79 12.71 5.80
CA THR A 20 -3.92 12.30 4.69
C THR A 20 -4.26 13.08 3.43
N SER A 21 -3.27 13.31 2.57
CA SER A 21 -3.47 13.78 1.20
C SER A 21 -3.57 12.63 0.19
N ASP A 22 -3.31 11.39 0.64
CA ASP A 22 -3.12 10.21 -0.18
C ASP A 22 -4.27 9.20 -0.03
N ALA A 23 -5.47 9.67 0.33
CA ALA A 23 -6.65 8.82 0.49
C ALA A 23 -7.00 8.00 -0.79
N GLY A 24 -6.55 8.45 -1.97
CA GLY A 24 -6.65 7.71 -3.22
C GLY A 24 -5.96 6.33 -3.19
N ALA A 25 -4.96 6.14 -2.32
CA ALA A 25 -4.29 4.86 -2.11
C ALA A 25 -5.26 3.74 -1.70
N LEU A 26 -6.32 4.07 -0.95
CA LEU A 26 -7.35 3.11 -0.57
C LEU A 26 -8.10 2.59 -1.81
N LEU A 27 -8.36 3.44 -2.82
CA LEU A 27 -8.98 2.99 -4.07
C LEU A 27 -8.06 2.08 -4.87
N LEU A 28 -6.75 2.38 -4.89
CA LEU A 28 -5.75 1.51 -5.52
C LEU A 28 -5.73 0.13 -4.85
N ARG A 29 -5.86 0.07 -3.52
CA ARG A 29 -5.98 -1.20 -2.78
C ARG A 29 -7.18 -2.02 -3.26
N GLU A 30 -8.37 -1.41 -3.35
CA GLU A 30 -9.59 -2.13 -3.75
C GLU A 30 -9.49 -2.67 -5.19
N LEU A 31 -8.85 -1.92 -6.10
CA LEU A 31 -8.62 -2.37 -7.47
C LEU A 31 -7.60 -3.51 -7.53
N ASP A 32 -6.50 -3.37 -6.79
CA ASP A 32 -5.46 -4.39 -6.70
C ASP A 32 -6.00 -5.70 -6.12
N GLU A 33 -6.77 -5.65 -5.04
CA GLU A 33 -7.37 -6.85 -4.42
C GLU A 33 -8.45 -7.49 -5.30
N ARG A 34 -9.17 -6.70 -6.11
CA ARG A 34 -10.18 -7.23 -7.02
C ARG A 34 -9.58 -7.95 -8.23
N TYR A 35 -8.45 -7.46 -8.73
CA TYR A 35 -7.88 -7.90 -10.01
C TYR A 35 -6.50 -8.56 -9.88
N ASN A 36 -5.97 -8.68 -8.66
CA ASN A 36 -4.65 -9.24 -8.35
C ASN A 36 -3.53 -8.60 -9.20
N LEU A 37 -3.57 -7.28 -9.37
CA LEU A 37 -2.68 -6.57 -10.31
C LEU A 37 -1.22 -6.68 -9.88
N THR A 38 -0.93 -6.42 -8.62
CA THR A 38 0.44 -6.49 -8.07
C THR A 38 0.94 -7.92 -7.96
N GLU A 39 0.06 -8.88 -7.67
CA GLU A 39 0.39 -10.31 -7.66
C GLU A 39 0.77 -10.78 -9.07
N GLY A 40 -0.03 -10.43 -10.08
CA GLY A 40 0.28 -10.71 -11.48
C GLY A 40 1.62 -10.09 -11.91
N ALA A 41 1.89 -8.86 -11.48
CA ALA A 41 3.17 -8.20 -11.75
C ALA A 41 4.35 -8.90 -11.04
N ALA A 42 4.20 -9.26 -9.77
CA ALA A 42 5.24 -9.91 -9.00
C ALA A 42 5.57 -11.33 -9.52
N ASN A 43 4.56 -12.07 -9.98
CA ASN A 43 4.75 -13.40 -10.57
C ASN A 43 5.51 -13.37 -11.91
N CYS A 44 5.62 -12.21 -12.55
CA CYS A 44 6.43 -12.02 -13.76
C CYS A 44 7.90 -11.70 -13.47
N LEU A 45 8.30 -11.64 -12.20
CA LEU A 45 9.63 -11.22 -11.78
C LEU A 45 10.32 -12.35 -10.99
N ASP A 46 11.58 -12.60 -11.34
CA ASP A 46 12.44 -13.48 -10.54
C ASP A 46 12.93 -12.73 -9.30
N ASP A 47 12.93 -13.40 -8.15
CA ASP A 47 13.53 -12.89 -6.92
C ASP A 47 14.88 -13.58 -6.63
N PRO A 48 16.02 -13.02 -7.09
CA PRO A 48 17.33 -13.61 -6.85
C PRO A 48 17.84 -13.37 -5.42
N ARG A 49 17.09 -12.65 -4.57
CA ARG A 49 17.51 -12.33 -3.21
C ARG A 49 17.56 -13.61 -2.38
N HIS A 50 18.61 -13.73 -1.56
CA HIS A 50 18.73 -14.85 -0.65
C HIS A 50 17.67 -14.75 0.45
N SER A 51 16.81 -15.76 0.60
CA SER A 51 15.63 -15.72 1.46
C SER A 51 15.93 -15.40 2.93
N SER A 52 17.08 -15.81 3.46
CA SER A 52 17.48 -15.49 4.84
C SER A 52 17.72 -14.00 5.10
N TRP A 53 17.83 -13.16 4.06
CA TRP A 53 18.05 -11.72 4.16
C TRP A 53 16.81 -10.92 3.71
N VAL A 54 15.71 -11.61 3.40
CA VAL A 54 14.46 -10.98 2.96
C VAL A 54 13.60 -10.65 4.17
N LEU A 55 13.41 -9.35 4.42
CA LEU A 55 12.43 -8.85 5.37
C LEU A 55 11.03 -8.68 4.74
N HIS A 56 11.01 -8.34 3.45
CA HIS A 56 9.80 -8.05 2.69
C HIS A 56 9.78 -8.89 1.41
N GLU A 57 8.73 -9.71 1.29
CA GLU A 57 8.43 -10.49 0.08
C GLU A 57 8.39 -9.60 -1.16
N LEU A 58 8.75 -10.14 -2.32
CA LEU A 58 8.81 -9.38 -3.58
C LEU A 58 7.49 -8.65 -3.88
N ILE A 59 6.36 -9.34 -3.67
CA ILE A 59 5.03 -8.76 -3.84
C ILE A 59 4.81 -7.49 -3.00
N THR A 60 5.37 -7.42 -1.79
CA THR A 60 5.25 -6.24 -0.93
C THR A 60 6.00 -5.05 -1.55
N LEU A 61 7.19 -5.30 -2.08
CA LEU A 61 8.00 -4.28 -2.75
C LEU A 61 7.37 -3.82 -4.07
N VAL A 62 6.85 -4.75 -4.87
CA VAL A 62 6.16 -4.46 -6.14
C VAL A 62 4.91 -3.63 -5.88
N LYS A 63 4.09 -4.02 -4.90
CA LYS A 63 2.89 -3.28 -4.51
C LYS A 63 3.21 -1.87 -4.05
N GLN A 64 4.18 -1.70 -3.15
CA GLN A 64 4.65 -0.38 -2.73
C GLN A 64 5.07 0.45 -3.95
N ARG A 65 5.91 -0.11 -4.83
CA ARG A 65 6.45 0.63 -5.98
C ARG A 65 5.36 1.09 -6.95
N ILE A 66 4.43 0.21 -7.31
CA ILE A 66 3.33 0.54 -8.21
C ILE A 66 2.43 1.61 -7.60
N PHE A 67 2.11 1.50 -6.31
CA PHE A 67 1.24 2.44 -5.62
C PHE A 67 1.91 3.80 -5.48
N SER A 68 3.19 3.85 -5.12
CA SER A 68 3.96 5.10 -5.06
C SER A 68 3.99 5.81 -6.41
N ILE A 69 4.22 5.09 -7.52
CA ILE A 69 4.18 5.69 -8.87
C ILE A 69 2.78 6.25 -9.17
N ALA A 70 1.72 5.50 -8.87
CA ALA A 70 0.34 5.94 -9.12
C ALA A 70 -0.05 7.19 -8.30
N LEU A 71 0.59 7.39 -7.14
CA LEU A 71 0.40 8.56 -6.27
C LEU A 71 1.36 9.72 -6.60
N GLY A 72 2.27 9.57 -7.56
CA GLY A 72 3.23 10.61 -7.97
C GLY A 72 4.52 10.67 -7.16
N TYR A 73 4.92 9.55 -6.55
CA TYR A 73 6.17 9.38 -5.79
C TYR A 73 7.15 8.44 -6.51
N GLU A 74 7.48 8.74 -7.76
CA GLU A 74 8.31 7.89 -8.61
C GLU A 74 9.80 7.85 -8.22
N ASP A 75 10.30 8.84 -7.49
CA ASP A 75 11.72 8.94 -7.10
C ASP A 75 12.06 8.12 -5.83
N ASN A 76 11.03 7.69 -5.09
CA ASN A 76 11.11 6.82 -3.91
C ASN A 76 11.90 7.38 -2.71
N ASN A 77 12.22 8.68 -2.69
CA ASN A 77 12.96 9.29 -1.56
C ASN A 77 12.06 9.55 -0.33
N ASP A 78 10.76 9.70 -0.53
CA ASP A 78 9.78 9.99 0.51
C ASP A 78 9.26 8.74 1.25
N ALA A 79 9.66 7.54 0.83
CA ALA A 79 9.11 6.28 1.34
C ALA A 79 9.22 6.13 2.87
N GLU A 80 10.32 6.62 3.47
CA GLU A 80 10.52 6.59 4.92
C GLU A 80 9.59 7.55 5.68
N THR A 81 9.18 8.64 5.05
CA THR A 81 8.18 9.57 5.62
C THR A 81 6.78 9.00 5.42
N LEU A 82 6.46 8.59 4.18
CA LEU A 82 5.14 8.13 3.75
C LEU A 82 4.68 6.84 4.45
N ARG A 83 5.59 5.99 4.93
CA ARG A 83 5.21 4.81 5.74
C ARG A 83 4.43 5.15 7.02
N LYS A 84 4.44 6.42 7.45
CA LYS A 84 3.70 6.92 8.63
C LYS A 84 2.34 7.48 8.26
N ASP A 85 2.05 7.70 6.98
CA ASP A 85 0.76 8.20 6.52
C ASP A 85 -0.35 7.18 6.85
N PRO A 86 -1.48 7.62 7.44
CA PRO A 86 -2.54 6.72 7.89
C PRO A 86 -3.24 5.98 6.74
N ALA A 87 -3.40 6.60 5.56
CA ALA A 87 -4.00 5.94 4.40
C ALA A 87 -3.05 4.92 3.78
N LEU A 88 -1.74 5.22 3.71
CA LEU A 88 -0.74 4.26 3.23
C LEU A 88 -0.56 3.08 4.18
N LYS A 89 -0.59 3.30 5.49
CA LYS A 89 -0.65 2.21 6.48
C LYS A 89 -1.88 1.33 6.28
N THR A 90 -3.06 1.93 6.19
CA THR A 90 -4.34 1.22 5.95
C THR A 90 -4.32 0.45 4.63
N THR A 91 -3.71 1.03 3.61
CA THR A 91 -3.49 0.40 2.29
C THR A 91 -2.59 -0.82 2.37
N SER A 92 -1.58 -0.79 3.25
CA SER A 92 -0.66 -1.90 3.52
C SER A 92 -1.20 -2.96 4.50
N GLY A 93 -2.48 -2.87 4.89
CA GLY A 93 -3.08 -3.80 5.84
C GLY A 93 -2.73 -3.52 7.30
N LYS A 94 -2.29 -2.30 7.64
CA LYS A 94 -1.97 -1.86 9.01
C LYS A 94 -2.98 -0.83 9.51
N LEU A 95 -3.21 -0.80 10.81
CA LEU A 95 -4.02 0.26 11.41
C LEU A 95 -3.33 1.63 11.22
N PRO A 96 -4.08 2.73 11.16
CA PRO A 96 -3.54 4.06 10.85
C PRO A 96 -2.61 4.63 11.95
N GLU A 97 -2.78 4.23 13.21
CA GLU A 97 -1.91 4.60 14.35
C GLU A 97 -0.48 4.06 14.30
#